data_AF-A0A7V2U7P6-F1
#
_entry.id   AF-A0A7V2U7P6-F1
#
_cell.length_a   1.000
_cell.length_b   1.000
_cell.length_c   1.000
_cell.angle_alpha   90.00
_cell.angle_beta   90.00
_cell.angle_gamma   90.00
#
_symmetry.space_group_name_H-M   'P 1'
#
loop_
_entity.id
_entity.type
_entity.pdbx_description
1 polymer ?
#
loop_
_entity_poly.entity_id
_entity_poly.type
_entity_poly.pdbx_seq_one_letter_code
_entity_poly.pdbx_strand_id
1 'polypeptide(L)'
;MSSLLGCVAVALAFGSILAAEAEQDVLVPVPDALAKQTPPPRTKAELEAVLKGADAKAQTRPIHVVLVAGTKDHGPGEHDYPAWQKAWAKLLARAEKTRVTTAWEKPSPDDFKSADVMVLFKHTAWPKELNGDFDAYFARGGGLVVLHFAVDGAGNHDAVAERIGLCWAGGSKFRHGPVDLAFDPACTHPIARGFAGTTVHFHDETYWNLKGDPARIQLIASAEEKGEPKPIPLLWNVETGKGRVHVNILGHYNWTFNDPLARVLLFRAIAWAAGEPVDRFNPIVAAGVTLR
;
A
#
# COMPACT_ATOMS: atom_id res chain seq x y z
N MET A 1 63.43 3.10 -28.11
CA MET A 1 62.62 1.96 -27.62
C MET A 1 61.93 2.40 -26.34
N SER A 2 60.61 2.24 -26.36
CA SER A 2 59.60 2.13 -25.29
C SER A 2 59.82 2.73 -23.89
N SER A 3 58.80 3.46 -23.40
CA SER A 3 57.92 2.96 -22.32
C SER A 3 56.83 3.99 -21.96
N LEU A 4 55.56 3.67 -22.28
CA LEU A 4 54.37 4.23 -21.64
C LEU A 4 53.56 3.04 -21.08
N LEU A 5 53.53 2.88 -19.76
CA LEU A 5 52.49 2.21 -18.98
C LEU A 5 51.89 3.32 -18.11
N GLY A 6 50.60 3.47 -17.85
CA GLY A 6 49.46 2.57 -17.96
C GLY A 6 48.52 2.97 -16.81
N CYS A 7 47.50 3.78 -17.10
CA CYS A 7 46.44 4.12 -16.16
C CYS A 7 45.10 3.74 -16.78
N VAL A 8 44.57 2.58 -16.42
CA VAL A 8 43.20 2.18 -16.78
C VAL A 8 42.52 1.50 -15.59
N ALA A 9 41.30 1.99 -15.32
CA ALA A 9 40.16 1.36 -14.65
C ALA A 9 40.22 1.06 -13.13
N VAL A 10 39.75 2.03 -12.33
CA VAL A 10 39.15 1.78 -11.00
C VAL A 10 37.78 2.46 -10.81
N ALA A 11 37.35 3.36 -11.71
CA ALA A 11 36.15 4.18 -11.49
C ALA A 11 34.78 3.52 -11.82
N LEU A 12 34.74 2.42 -12.58
CA LEU A 12 33.47 1.85 -13.09
C LEU A 12 32.75 0.93 -12.08
N ALA A 13 33.49 0.24 -11.20
CA ALA A 13 32.91 -0.74 -10.27
C ALA A 13 32.18 -0.08 -9.06
N PHE A 14 32.67 1.06 -8.58
CA PHE A 14 32.04 1.79 -7.48
C PHE A 14 30.70 2.43 -7.89
N GLY A 15 30.61 2.93 -9.13
CA GLY A 15 29.37 3.49 -9.66
C GLY A 15 28.25 2.45 -9.80
N SER A 16 28.59 1.22 -10.22
CA SER A 16 27.61 0.12 -10.36
C SER A 16 27.11 -0.42 -9.03
N ILE A 17 27.96 -0.49 -8.00
CA ILE A 17 27.55 -0.96 -6.65
C ILE A 17 26.61 0.07 -6.01
N LEU A 18 26.96 1.36 -6.06
CA LEU A 18 26.10 2.42 -5.51
C LEU A 18 24.75 2.52 -6.24
N ALA A 19 24.70 2.28 -7.56
CA ALA A 19 23.45 2.24 -8.31
C ALA A 19 22.58 1.04 -7.92
N ALA A 20 23.17 -0.15 -7.73
CA ALA A 20 22.45 -1.34 -7.31
C ALA A 20 21.94 -1.24 -5.85
N GLU A 21 22.76 -0.69 -4.94
CA GLU A 21 22.35 -0.41 -3.56
C GLU A 21 21.25 0.66 -3.49
N ALA A 22 21.36 1.70 -4.32
CA ALA A 22 20.29 2.68 -4.48
C ALA A 22 19.02 2.04 -5.03
N GLU A 23 19.06 1.06 -5.93
CA GLU A 23 17.83 0.37 -6.38
C GLU A 23 17.19 -0.51 -5.32
N GLN A 24 17.95 -1.08 -4.37
CA GLN A 24 17.43 -1.96 -3.33
C GLN A 24 16.91 -1.20 -2.08
N ASP A 25 17.28 0.07 -1.91
CA ASP A 25 16.91 0.86 -0.72
C ASP A 25 15.43 1.25 -0.61
N VAL A 26 14.64 0.88 -1.63
CA VAL A 26 13.18 1.03 -1.74
C VAL A 26 12.41 -0.27 -1.52
N LEU A 27 13.10 -1.39 -1.27
CA LEU A 27 12.46 -2.63 -0.85
C LEU A 27 12.28 -2.66 0.66
N VAL A 28 11.14 -3.17 1.11
CA VAL A 28 10.97 -3.50 2.52
C VAL A 28 11.79 -4.78 2.80
N PRO A 29 12.70 -4.79 3.78
CA PRO A 29 13.57 -5.95 4.01
C PRO A 29 12.76 -7.22 4.30
N VAL A 30 13.07 -8.30 3.59
CA VAL A 30 12.52 -9.64 3.86
C VAL A 30 13.63 -10.46 4.51
N PRO A 31 13.48 -10.89 5.78
CA PRO A 31 14.50 -11.69 6.44
C PRO A 31 14.75 -13.03 5.75
N ASP A 32 16.02 -13.46 5.68
CA ASP A 32 16.41 -14.74 5.05
C ASP A 32 15.69 -15.95 5.66
N ALA A 33 15.33 -15.89 6.94
CA ALA A 33 14.56 -16.92 7.63
C ALA A 33 13.19 -17.19 6.98
N LEU A 34 12.65 -16.22 6.23
CA LEU A 34 11.38 -16.32 5.53
C LEU A 34 11.53 -16.64 4.03
N ALA A 35 12.75 -16.86 3.53
CA ALA A 35 13.00 -17.12 2.11
C ALA A 35 12.16 -18.28 1.55
N LYS A 36 11.89 -19.32 2.36
CA LYS A 36 11.05 -20.46 1.95
C LYS A 36 9.55 -20.17 1.91
N GLN A 37 9.10 -19.13 2.62
CA GLN A 37 7.70 -18.69 2.67
C GLN A 37 7.41 -17.57 1.68
N THR A 38 8.47 -16.84 1.28
CA THR A 38 8.38 -15.73 0.34
C THR A 38 7.87 -16.25 -1.01
N PRO A 39 6.79 -15.69 -1.57
CA PRO A 39 6.29 -16.07 -2.88
C PRO A 39 7.34 -15.90 -3.98
N PRO A 40 7.29 -16.72 -5.05
CA PRO A 40 8.20 -16.54 -6.18
C PRO A 40 7.99 -15.18 -6.85
N PRO A 41 9.03 -14.60 -7.47
CA PRO A 41 8.88 -13.38 -8.26
C PRO A 41 7.77 -13.45 -9.31
N ARG A 42 7.04 -12.35 -9.49
CA ARG A 42 6.05 -12.19 -10.56
C ARG A 42 6.72 -12.16 -11.92
N THR A 43 6.03 -12.64 -12.94
CA THR A 43 6.48 -12.49 -14.33
C THR A 43 6.34 -11.04 -14.80
N LYS A 44 7.15 -10.68 -15.79
CA LYS A 44 6.91 -9.45 -16.56
C LYS A 44 5.51 -9.41 -17.19
N ALA A 45 5.05 -10.54 -17.72
CA ALA A 45 3.74 -10.64 -18.38
C ALA A 45 2.57 -10.37 -17.42
N GLU A 46 2.61 -10.87 -16.18
CA GLU A 46 1.61 -10.56 -15.15
C GLU A 46 1.53 -9.06 -14.88
N LEU A 47 2.68 -8.40 -14.72
CA LEU A 47 2.72 -6.96 -14.48
C LEU A 47 2.25 -6.17 -15.71
N GLU A 48 2.71 -6.51 -16.90
CA GLU A 48 2.29 -5.86 -18.15
C GLU A 48 0.79 -5.99 -18.39
N ALA A 49 0.19 -7.14 -18.06
CA ALA A 49 -1.24 -7.36 -18.20
C ALA A 49 -2.07 -6.38 -17.36
N VAL A 50 -1.68 -6.16 -16.09
CA VAL A 50 -2.43 -5.25 -15.20
C VAL A 50 -2.15 -3.77 -15.48
N LEU A 51 -1.01 -3.45 -16.07
CA LEU A 51 -0.66 -2.08 -16.50
C LEU A 51 -1.26 -1.71 -17.86
N LYS A 52 -1.78 -2.68 -18.62
CA LYS A 52 -2.41 -2.43 -19.91
C LYS A 52 -3.54 -1.40 -19.81
N GLY A 53 -3.56 -0.47 -20.77
CA GLY A 53 -4.55 0.61 -20.81
C GLY A 53 -4.29 1.75 -19.82
N ALA A 54 -3.08 1.84 -19.24
CA ALA A 54 -2.68 2.99 -18.45
C ALA A 54 -2.65 4.28 -19.27
N ASP A 55 -3.15 5.37 -18.68
CA ASP A 55 -3.05 6.69 -19.28
C ASP A 55 -1.75 7.38 -18.87
N ALA A 56 -0.67 7.08 -19.60
CA ALA A 56 0.63 7.69 -19.38
C ALA A 56 0.66 9.21 -19.69
N LYS A 57 -0.39 9.77 -20.30
CA LYS A 57 -0.47 11.19 -20.66
C LYS A 57 -1.32 12.00 -19.67
N ALA A 58 -1.93 11.34 -18.69
CA ALA A 58 -2.74 12.00 -17.69
C ALA A 58 -1.94 13.07 -16.96
N GLN A 59 -2.47 14.29 -16.92
CA GLN A 59 -1.79 15.39 -16.25
C GLN A 59 -1.83 15.18 -14.73
N THR A 60 -0.67 15.31 -14.10
CA THR A 60 -0.51 15.23 -12.64
C THR A 60 -0.15 16.60 -12.06
N ARG A 61 -0.66 16.88 -10.85
CA ARG A 61 -0.22 18.03 -10.05
C ARG A 61 0.75 17.59 -8.94
N PRO A 62 1.51 18.52 -8.35
CA PRO A 62 2.18 18.29 -7.08
C PRO A 62 1.21 17.78 -6.02
N ILE A 63 1.61 16.72 -5.32
CA ILE A 63 0.91 16.20 -4.14
C ILE A 63 1.87 16.04 -2.96
N HIS A 64 1.30 16.06 -1.76
CA HIS A 64 1.95 15.73 -0.51
C HIS A 64 1.36 14.43 0.06
N VAL A 65 2.20 13.40 0.11
CA VAL A 65 1.91 12.11 0.74
C VAL A 65 2.52 12.07 2.14
N VAL A 66 1.72 11.72 3.14
CA VAL A 66 2.20 11.46 4.51
C VAL A 66 2.12 9.98 4.81
N LEU A 67 3.25 9.35 5.09
CA LEU A 67 3.31 7.96 5.56
C LEU A 67 3.27 7.95 7.09
N VAL A 68 2.26 7.33 7.68
CA VAL A 68 2.08 7.24 9.13
C VAL A 68 2.39 5.82 9.57
N ALA A 69 3.46 5.68 10.32
CA ALA A 69 3.89 4.40 10.88
C ALA A 69 3.94 4.46 12.40
N GLY A 70 4.19 3.32 13.03
CA GLY A 70 4.35 3.21 14.47
C GLY A 70 5.35 2.13 14.84
N THR A 71 5.35 1.78 16.11
CA THR A 71 6.25 0.75 16.65
C THR A 71 5.86 -0.62 16.10
N LYS A 72 6.85 -1.37 15.61
CA LYS A 72 6.68 -2.76 15.18
C LYS A 72 6.11 -3.61 16.33
N ASP A 73 5.20 -4.51 16.01
CA ASP A 73 4.44 -5.33 16.96
C ASP A 73 4.51 -6.85 16.71
N HIS A 74 5.06 -7.30 15.56
CA HIS A 74 5.16 -8.73 15.20
C HIS A 74 6.60 -9.22 15.02
N GLY A 75 6.72 -10.49 14.62
CA GLY A 75 7.99 -11.17 14.39
C GLY A 75 8.81 -10.62 13.22
N PRO A 76 9.95 -11.25 12.91
CA PRO A 76 10.76 -10.86 11.76
C PRO A 76 9.92 -10.83 10.48
N GLY A 77 10.03 -9.76 9.68
CA GLY A 77 9.35 -9.66 8.38
C GLY A 77 7.83 -9.48 8.42
N GLU A 78 7.24 -9.34 9.61
CA GLU A 78 5.80 -9.15 9.84
C GLU A 78 5.56 -7.79 10.47
N HIS A 79 4.52 -7.08 10.03
CA HIS A 79 4.09 -5.77 10.55
C HIS A 79 5.26 -4.80 10.80
N ASP A 80 6.25 -4.80 9.89
CA ASP A 80 7.44 -3.98 10.05
C ASP A 80 7.18 -2.54 9.58
N TYR A 81 6.27 -1.86 10.28
CA TYR A 81 5.86 -0.49 10.02
C TYR A 81 7.04 0.48 9.84
N PRO A 82 8.11 0.43 10.67
CA PRO A 82 9.26 1.33 10.52
C PRO A 82 10.04 1.04 9.24
N ALA A 83 10.28 -0.24 8.92
CA ALA A 83 11.00 -0.61 7.70
C ALA A 83 10.20 -0.29 6.44
N TRP A 84 8.88 -0.52 6.47
CA TRP A 84 7.96 -0.09 5.41
C TRP A 84 8.05 1.42 5.19
N GLN A 85 7.90 2.23 6.24
CA GLN A 85 7.91 3.70 6.11
C GLN A 85 9.22 4.20 5.50
N LYS A 86 10.36 3.66 5.95
CA LYS A 86 11.68 4.02 5.43
C LYS A 86 11.83 3.70 3.94
N ALA A 87 11.44 2.50 3.52
CA ALA A 87 11.53 2.07 2.13
C ALA A 87 10.54 2.83 1.23
N TRP A 88 9.28 2.94 1.66
CA TRP A 88 8.22 3.56 0.88
C TRP A 88 8.34 5.08 0.79
N ALA A 89 8.92 5.75 1.80
CA ALA A 89 9.21 7.17 1.72
C ALA A 89 10.15 7.46 0.54
N LYS A 90 11.21 6.64 0.40
CA LYS A 90 12.15 6.74 -0.72
C LYS A 90 11.52 6.33 -2.05
N LEU A 91 10.71 5.27 -2.04
CA LEU A 91 10.06 4.75 -3.25
C LEU A 91 9.11 5.77 -3.87
N LEU A 92 8.18 6.30 -3.08
CA LEU A 92 7.19 7.28 -3.54
C LEU A 92 7.85 8.62 -3.91
N ALA A 93 8.95 9.00 -3.25
CA ALA A 93 9.70 10.20 -3.59
C ALA A 93 10.39 10.13 -4.97
N ARG A 94 10.52 8.94 -5.58
CA ARG A 94 11.00 8.80 -6.96
C ARG A 94 9.97 9.22 -8.01
N ALA A 95 8.68 9.26 -7.64
CA ALA A 95 7.65 9.69 -8.57
C ALA A 95 7.67 11.21 -8.73
N GLU A 96 7.51 11.68 -9.96
CA GLU A 96 7.48 13.11 -10.24
C GLU A 96 6.38 13.82 -9.44
N LYS A 97 6.65 15.07 -9.06
CA LYS A 97 5.69 15.94 -8.36
C LYS A 97 5.09 15.27 -7.11
N THR A 98 5.88 14.49 -6.40
CA THR A 98 5.46 13.79 -5.18
C THR A 98 6.35 14.18 -4.03
N ARG A 99 5.83 15.01 -3.12
CA ARG A 99 6.48 15.27 -1.82
C ARG A 99 6.05 14.20 -0.84
N VAL A 100 7.01 13.58 -0.16
CA VAL A 100 6.73 12.58 0.87
C VAL A 100 7.25 13.06 2.22
N THR A 101 6.41 13.00 3.26
CA THR A 101 6.84 13.16 4.65
C THR A 101 6.37 11.97 5.49
N THR A 102 6.88 11.88 6.70
CA THR A 102 6.59 10.79 7.63
C THR A 102 6.01 11.34 8.93
N ALA A 103 5.04 10.64 9.49
CA ALA A 103 4.54 10.86 10.85
C ALA A 103 4.69 9.58 11.68
N TRP A 104 4.82 9.73 13.00
CA TRP A 104 5.04 8.62 13.92
C TRP A 104 3.89 8.54 14.93
N GLU A 105 3.22 7.39 14.99
CA GLU A 105 2.00 7.06 15.75
C GLU A 105 0.76 7.89 15.38
N LYS A 106 0.89 9.20 15.19
CA LYS A 106 -0.19 10.10 14.82
C LYS A 106 0.25 11.17 13.82
N PRO A 107 -0.62 11.58 12.88
CA PRO A 107 -0.38 12.77 12.08
C PRO A 107 -0.29 14.02 12.96
N SER A 108 0.55 14.98 12.56
CA SER A 108 0.59 16.30 13.17
C SER A 108 -0.57 17.19 12.68
N PRO A 109 -0.88 18.30 13.38
CA PRO A 109 -1.83 19.29 12.88
C PRO A 109 -1.50 19.84 11.48
N ASP A 110 -0.20 19.93 11.15
CA ASP A 110 0.24 20.38 9.83
C ASP A 110 0.07 19.27 8.78
N ASP A 111 0.28 18.01 9.13
CA ASP A 111 -0.02 16.88 8.24
C ASP A 111 -1.49 16.89 7.86
N PHE A 112 -2.39 17.07 8.84
CA PHE A 112 -3.81 17.21 8.53
C PHE A 112 -4.02 18.35 7.54
N LYS A 113 -3.52 19.57 7.79
CA LYS A 113 -3.76 20.72 6.91
C LYS A 113 -3.18 20.58 5.50
N SER A 114 -2.05 19.88 5.34
CA SER A 114 -1.24 19.92 4.12
C SER A 114 -1.23 18.64 3.29
N ALA A 115 -1.51 17.48 3.87
CA ALA A 115 -1.52 16.22 3.14
C ALA A 115 -2.65 16.18 2.10
N ASP A 116 -2.33 15.72 0.90
CA ASP A 116 -3.33 15.30 -0.08
C ASP A 116 -3.81 13.87 0.20
N VAL A 117 -2.89 13.03 0.68
CA VAL A 117 -3.17 11.65 1.09
C VAL A 117 -2.30 11.24 2.27
N MET A 118 -2.92 10.59 3.25
CA MET A 118 -2.23 9.90 4.34
C MET A 118 -2.30 8.40 4.12
N VAL A 119 -1.20 7.68 4.35
CA VAL A 119 -1.13 6.22 4.31
C VAL A 119 -0.80 5.72 5.70
N LEU A 120 -1.73 5.02 6.34
CA LEU A 120 -1.58 4.47 7.68
C LEU A 120 -1.19 3.00 7.58
N PHE A 121 0.00 2.66 8.06
CA PHE A 121 0.43 1.29 8.30
C PHE A 121 1.13 1.24 9.65
N LYS A 122 0.37 0.89 10.70
CA LYS A 122 0.81 0.83 12.09
C LYS A 122 -0.18 0.00 12.91
N HIS A 123 0.17 -0.25 14.17
CA HIS A 123 -0.71 -0.93 15.13
C HIS A 123 -1.91 -0.03 15.46
N THR A 124 -3.08 -0.33 14.88
CA THR A 124 -4.37 0.38 14.99
C THR A 124 -4.50 1.70 14.20
N ALA A 125 -5.75 2.17 14.07
CA ALA A 125 -6.19 3.39 13.40
C ALA A 125 -5.81 4.64 14.21
N TRP A 126 -6.74 5.27 14.90
CA TRP A 126 -6.44 6.48 15.67
C TRP A 126 -7.33 6.55 16.91
N PRO A 127 -6.85 7.17 17.99
CA PRO A 127 -7.63 7.31 19.19
C PRO A 127 -8.76 8.34 18.99
N LYS A 128 -9.78 8.31 19.85
CA LYS A 128 -11.03 9.08 19.70
C LYS A 128 -10.80 10.58 19.55
N GLU A 129 -9.74 11.10 20.13
CA GLU A 129 -9.40 12.53 20.14
C GLU A 129 -9.08 13.06 18.74
N LEU A 130 -8.63 12.21 17.80
CA LEU A 130 -8.32 12.60 16.42
C LEU A 130 -9.53 12.56 15.48
N ASN A 131 -10.70 12.10 15.94
CA ASN A 131 -11.89 12.00 15.07
C ASN A 131 -12.26 13.34 14.42
N GLY A 132 -12.19 14.44 15.18
CA GLY A 132 -12.47 15.78 14.65
C GLY A 132 -11.44 16.25 13.61
N ASP A 133 -10.17 15.92 13.79
CA ASP A 133 -9.11 16.25 12.84
C ASP A 133 -9.28 15.47 11.51
N PHE A 134 -9.62 14.18 11.61
CA PHE A 134 -9.96 13.37 10.45
C PHE A 134 -11.23 13.86 9.74
N ASP A 135 -12.27 14.26 10.47
CA ASP A 135 -13.48 14.82 9.87
C ASP A 135 -13.18 16.10 9.10
N ALA A 136 -12.40 17.00 9.71
CA ALA A 136 -11.93 18.21 9.03
C ALA A 136 -11.08 17.84 7.79
N TYR A 137 -10.23 16.81 7.89
CA TYR A 137 -9.43 16.26 6.78
C TYR A 137 -10.26 15.79 5.61
N PHE A 138 -11.26 14.96 5.86
CA PHE A 138 -12.15 14.50 4.82
C PHE A 138 -13.02 15.63 4.26
N ALA A 139 -13.44 16.59 5.08
CA ALA A 139 -14.22 17.74 4.62
C ALA A 139 -13.47 18.65 3.61
N ARG A 140 -12.13 18.74 3.68
CA ARG A 140 -11.33 19.46 2.66
C ARG A 140 -11.06 18.64 1.40
N GLY A 141 -11.35 17.34 1.42
CA GLY A 141 -11.04 16.42 0.33
C GLY A 141 -9.74 15.61 0.51
N GLY A 142 -9.21 15.55 1.73
CA GLY A 142 -8.04 14.73 2.05
C GLY A 142 -8.32 13.23 1.85
N GLY A 143 -7.34 12.52 1.26
CA GLY A 143 -7.41 11.09 1.00
C GLY A 143 -6.81 10.25 2.13
N LEU A 144 -7.34 9.05 2.38
CA LEU A 144 -6.77 8.13 3.36
C LEU A 144 -6.61 6.75 2.76
N VAL A 145 -5.45 6.14 2.96
CA VAL A 145 -5.21 4.72 2.69
C VAL A 145 -4.90 4.02 4.01
N VAL A 146 -5.71 3.05 4.39
CA VAL A 146 -5.56 2.26 5.61
C VAL A 146 -5.05 0.89 5.24
N LEU A 147 -3.89 0.52 5.78
CA LEU A 147 -3.21 -0.73 5.48
C LEU A 147 -3.27 -1.68 6.67
N HIS A 148 -3.75 -2.89 6.40
CA HIS A 148 -3.66 -4.02 7.30
C HIS A 148 -4.23 -3.71 8.70
N PHE A 149 -3.47 -3.94 9.76
CA PHE A 149 -3.93 -3.75 11.15
C PHE A 149 -4.20 -2.30 11.54
N ALA A 150 -3.89 -1.32 10.67
CA ALA A 150 -4.37 0.05 10.85
C ALA A 150 -5.91 0.18 10.72
N VAL A 151 -6.61 -0.91 10.34
CA VAL A 151 -8.08 -1.02 10.33
C VAL A 151 -8.69 -1.24 11.73
N ASP A 152 -7.89 -1.52 12.75
CA ASP A 152 -8.36 -1.63 14.14
C ASP A 152 -8.71 -0.27 14.72
N GLY A 153 -9.86 -0.18 15.39
CA GLY A 153 -10.43 1.09 15.84
C GLY A 153 -9.78 1.71 17.08
N ALA A 154 -8.69 1.18 17.61
CA ALA A 154 -8.01 1.72 18.80
C ALA A 154 -8.98 1.98 19.98
N GLY A 155 -9.97 1.09 20.17
CA GLY A 155 -11.00 1.22 21.21
C GLY A 155 -12.18 2.14 20.87
N ASN A 156 -12.25 2.77 19.69
CA ASN A 156 -13.36 3.63 19.25
C ASN A 156 -14.12 3.10 18.00
N HIS A 157 -14.10 1.78 17.80
CA HIS A 157 -14.46 1.06 16.56
C HIS A 157 -15.66 1.58 15.76
N ASP A 158 -16.76 1.98 16.41
CA ASP A 158 -17.92 2.54 15.71
C ASP A 158 -17.57 3.82 14.94
N ALA A 159 -16.84 4.75 15.57
CA ALA A 159 -16.44 6.00 14.95
C ALA A 159 -15.42 5.77 13.81
N VAL A 160 -14.47 4.86 13.98
CA VAL A 160 -13.54 4.51 12.89
C VAL A 160 -14.28 3.83 11.74
N ALA A 161 -15.15 2.85 12.03
CA ALA A 161 -15.97 2.19 11.01
C ALA A 161 -16.83 3.17 10.21
N GLU A 162 -17.37 4.22 10.83
CA GLU A 162 -18.12 5.25 10.13
C GLU A 162 -17.30 5.97 9.04
N ARG A 163 -15.98 6.06 9.21
CA ARG A 163 -15.05 6.78 8.33
C ARG A 163 -14.39 5.86 7.30
N ILE A 164 -14.15 4.61 7.65
CA ILE A 164 -13.41 3.64 6.82
C ILE A 164 -14.29 2.48 6.30
N GLY A 165 -15.58 2.44 6.67
CA GLY A 165 -16.56 1.45 6.24
C GLY A 165 -16.63 0.24 7.16
N LEU A 166 -15.53 -0.50 7.29
CA LEU A 166 -15.40 -1.68 8.14
C LEU A 166 -14.15 -1.55 9.02
N CYS A 167 -14.27 -1.91 10.29
CA CYS A 167 -13.25 -1.76 11.31
C CYS A 167 -13.01 -3.10 12.01
N TRP A 168 -11.75 -3.42 12.31
CA TRP A 168 -11.47 -4.54 13.21
C TRP A 168 -11.97 -4.22 14.61
N ALA A 169 -12.65 -5.19 15.23
CA ALA A 169 -13.21 -5.06 16.58
C ALA A 169 -13.33 -6.45 17.24
N GLY A 170 -13.86 -6.49 18.47
CA GLY A 170 -14.16 -7.75 19.15
C GLY A 170 -15.06 -8.67 18.29
N GLY A 171 -14.59 -9.89 18.04
CA GLY A 171 -15.28 -10.88 17.20
C GLY A 171 -14.78 -10.95 15.75
N SER A 172 -13.94 -10.01 15.32
CA SER A 172 -13.18 -10.13 14.07
C SER A 172 -12.23 -11.33 14.13
N LYS A 173 -11.97 -11.91 12.98
CA LYS A 173 -11.17 -13.13 12.83
C LYS A 173 -10.16 -12.94 11.71
N PHE A 174 -9.13 -13.78 11.74
CA PHE A 174 -8.02 -13.72 10.81
C PHE A 174 -7.45 -15.10 10.47
N ARG A 175 -6.67 -15.15 9.38
CA ARG A 175 -5.87 -16.31 8.99
C ARG A 175 -4.67 -15.86 8.16
N HIS A 176 -3.48 -16.35 8.51
CA HIS A 176 -2.28 -16.23 7.70
C HIS A 176 -2.20 -17.34 6.63
N GLY A 177 -1.58 -17.07 5.49
CA GLY A 177 -1.23 -18.05 4.46
C GLY A 177 -1.66 -17.64 3.05
N PRO A 178 -1.96 -18.60 2.16
CA PRO A 178 -2.42 -18.30 0.81
C PRO A 178 -3.70 -17.46 0.81
N VAL A 179 -3.78 -16.44 -0.05
CA VAL A 179 -4.95 -15.58 -0.23
C VAL A 179 -5.32 -15.54 -1.71
N ASP A 180 -6.52 -16.00 -2.02
CA ASP A 180 -7.11 -15.90 -3.36
C ASP A 180 -7.91 -14.59 -3.45
N LEU A 181 -7.24 -13.53 -3.88
CA LEU A 181 -7.86 -12.21 -4.00
C LEU A 181 -8.64 -12.10 -5.31
N ALA A 182 -9.96 -12.24 -5.22
CA ALA A 182 -10.88 -12.23 -6.35
C ALA A 182 -11.43 -10.83 -6.64
N PHE A 183 -11.48 -10.49 -7.93
CA PHE A 183 -12.04 -9.23 -8.44
C PHE A 183 -13.28 -9.52 -9.28
N ASP A 184 -14.41 -8.90 -8.92
CA ASP A 184 -15.65 -9.03 -9.68
C ASP A 184 -15.44 -8.55 -11.14
N PRO A 185 -15.85 -9.33 -12.16
CA PRO A 185 -15.79 -8.88 -13.56
C PRO A 185 -16.59 -7.60 -13.84
N ALA A 186 -17.61 -7.29 -13.04
CA ALA A 186 -18.38 -6.05 -13.11
C ALA A 186 -17.71 -4.87 -12.38
N CYS A 187 -16.57 -5.07 -11.70
CA CYS A 187 -15.85 -3.98 -11.04
C CYS A 187 -15.20 -3.06 -12.09
N THR A 188 -15.76 -1.86 -12.25
CA THR A 188 -15.26 -0.84 -13.19
C THR A 188 -14.34 0.18 -12.53
N HIS A 189 -14.07 0.04 -11.23
CA HIS A 189 -13.26 1.01 -10.50
C HIS A 189 -11.81 1.04 -11.03
N PRO A 190 -11.21 2.23 -11.27
CA PRO A 190 -9.89 2.33 -11.91
C PRO A 190 -8.76 1.64 -11.15
N ILE A 191 -8.88 1.46 -9.82
CA ILE A 191 -7.93 0.68 -9.02
C ILE A 191 -7.84 -0.78 -9.53
N ALA A 192 -8.99 -1.38 -9.86
CA ALA A 192 -9.12 -2.78 -10.29
C ALA A 192 -8.85 -3.01 -11.79
N ARG A 193 -8.44 -1.97 -12.55
CA ARG A 193 -8.23 -2.10 -14.00
C ARG A 193 -7.17 -3.17 -14.31
N GLY A 194 -7.49 -4.12 -15.18
CA GLY A 194 -6.61 -5.25 -15.50
C GLY A 194 -6.64 -6.39 -14.48
N PHE A 195 -7.35 -6.22 -13.35
CA PHE A 195 -7.62 -7.27 -12.36
C PHE A 195 -9.07 -7.77 -12.43
N ALA A 196 -10.03 -6.95 -12.87
CA ALA A 196 -11.45 -7.34 -12.96
C ALA A 196 -11.65 -8.69 -13.69
N GLY A 197 -12.39 -9.60 -13.07
CA GLY A 197 -12.65 -10.95 -13.58
C GLY A 197 -11.50 -11.95 -13.36
N THR A 198 -10.48 -11.59 -12.58
CA THR A 198 -9.34 -12.46 -12.24
C THR A 198 -9.29 -12.75 -10.74
N THR A 199 -8.53 -13.78 -10.39
CA THR A 199 -8.11 -14.06 -9.01
C THR A 199 -6.59 -13.94 -8.96
N VAL A 200 -6.09 -13.10 -8.06
CA VAL A 200 -4.64 -12.93 -7.82
C VAL A 200 -4.26 -13.67 -6.55
N HIS A 201 -3.28 -14.55 -6.65
CA HIS A 201 -2.81 -15.36 -5.52
C HIS A 201 -1.71 -14.63 -4.76
N PHE A 202 -1.91 -14.39 -3.46
CA PHE A 202 -0.92 -13.85 -2.53
C PHE A 202 -0.63 -14.86 -1.41
N HIS A 203 0.42 -14.60 -0.62
CA HIS A 203 0.64 -15.26 0.67
C HIS A 203 0.71 -14.16 1.74
N ASP A 204 -0.37 -13.98 2.48
CA ASP A 204 -0.60 -12.85 3.38
C ASP A 204 -1.65 -13.23 4.44
N GLU A 205 -2.41 -12.27 4.92
CA GLU A 205 -3.46 -12.43 5.91
C GLU A 205 -4.83 -11.96 5.39
N THR A 206 -5.87 -12.70 5.74
CA THR A 206 -7.28 -12.32 5.51
C THR A 206 -7.93 -11.91 6.82
N TYR A 207 -8.81 -10.90 6.79
CA TYR A 207 -9.69 -10.55 7.90
C TYR A 207 -11.16 -10.71 7.53
N TRP A 208 -11.98 -11.13 8.49
CA TRP A 208 -13.43 -11.20 8.34
C TRP A 208 -14.14 -10.93 9.67
N ASN A 209 -15.46 -10.80 9.60
CA ASN A 209 -16.31 -10.34 10.71
C ASN A 209 -15.86 -8.98 11.26
N LEU A 210 -15.50 -8.07 10.35
CA LEU A 210 -15.22 -6.68 10.68
C LEU A 210 -16.53 -5.95 11.04
N LYS A 211 -16.44 -5.03 11.98
CA LYS A 211 -17.56 -4.22 12.47
C LYS A 211 -17.79 -3.04 11.54
N GLY A 212 -19.05 -2.80 11.16
CA GLY A 212 -19.44 -1.71 10.27
C GLY A 212 -20.63 -2.10 9.41
N ASP A 213 -20.92 -1.30 8.39
CA ASP A 213 -22.00 -1.56 7.44
C ASP A 213 -21.42 -1.87 6.04
N PRO A 214 -21.45 -3.15 5.60
CA PRO A 214 -21.00 -3.53 4.27
C PRO A 214 -21.74 -2.84 3.12
N ALA A 215 -22.94 -2.28 3.34
CA ALA A 215 -23.64 -1.51 2.30
C ALA A 215 -22.99 -0.15 2.01
N ARG A 216 -22.09 0.33 2.89
CA ARG A 216 -21.39 1.61 2.74
C ARG A 216 -20.07 1.52 2.00
N ILE A 217 -19.60 0.32 1.67
CA ILE A 217 -18.32 0.14 0.97
C ILE A 217 -18.55 -0.04 -0.53
N GLN A 218 -17.66 0.52 -1.33
CA GLN A 218 -17.47 0.09 -2.72
C GLN A 218 -16.41 -1.01 -2.73
N LEU A 219 -16.86 -2.26 -2.88
CA LEU A 219 -15.98 -3.42 -2.90
C LEU A 219 -15.05 -3.38 -4.13
N ILE A 220 -13.75 -3.57 -3.90
CA ILE A 220 -12.73 -3.66 -4.95
C ILE A 220 -12.29 -5.10 -5.16
N ALA A 221 -12.01 -5.80 -4.06
CA ALA A 221 -11.64 -7.21 -4.10
C ALA A 221 -12.01 -7.91 -2.79
N SER A 222 -12.26 -9.21 -2.91
CA SER A 222 -12.67 -10.08 -1.80
C SER A 222 -11.92 -11.39 -1.80
N ALA A 223 -12.00 -12.13 -0.70
CA ALA A 223 -11.60 -13.52 -0.62
C ALA A 223 -12.76 -14.38 -0.09
N GLU A 224 -12.49 -15.67 0.08
CA GLU A 224 -13.38 -16.64 0.67
C GLU A 224 -12.65 -17.40 1.78
N GLU A 225 -13.35 -17.65 2.90
CA GLU A 225 -12.85 -18.53 3.96
C GLU A 225 -13.89 -19.61 4.27
N LYS A 226 -13.40 -20.81 4.61
CA LYS A 226 -14.26 -21.99 4.75
C LYS A 226 -15.24 -21.81 5.92
N GLY A 227 -16.53 -21.86 5.60
CA GLY A 227 -17.60 -21.79 6.60
C GLY A 227 -17.97 -20.37 7.02
N GLU A 228 -17.43 -19.35 6.34
CA GLU A 228 -17.70 -17.95 6.62
C GLU A 228 -18.57 -17.32 5.51
N PRO A 229 -19.38 -16.29 5.82
CA PRO A 229 -20.18 -15.59 4.82
C PRO A 229 -19.31 -15.00 3.70
N LYS A 230 -19.83 -15.08 2.46
CA LYS A 230 -19.16 -14.59 1.26
C LYS A 230 -19.95 -13.45 0.61
N PRO A 231 -19.30 -12.49 -0.07
CA PRO A 231 -17.85 -12.31 -0.16
C PRO A 231 -17.24 -11.73 1.13
N ILE A 232 -15.97 -12.05 1.43
CA ILE A 232 -15.20 -11.40 2.51
C ILE A 232 -14.44 -10.21 1.93
N PRO A 233 -14.78 -8.95 2.27
CA PRO A 233 -14.07 -7.78 1.73
C PRO A 233 -12.62 -7.73 2.22
N LEU A 234 -11.67 -7.59 1.28
CA LEU A 234 -10.25 -7.37 1.61
C LEU A 234 -9.74 -6.03 1.10
N LEU A 235 -10.24 -5.56 -0.04
CA LEU A 235 -9.97 -4.21 -0.54
C LEU A 235 -11.31 -3.51 -0.81
N TRP A 236 -11.46 -2.30 -0.29
CA TRP A 236 -12.66 -1.50 -0.53
C TRP A 236 -12.39 -0.01 -0.44
N ASN A 237 -13.32 0.76 -0.98
CA ASN A 237 -13.34 2.22 -0.89
C ASN A 237 -14.53 2.70 -0.06
N VAL A 238 -14.38 3.87 0.55
CA VAL A 238 -15.46 4.66 1.16
C VAL A 238 -15.23 6.12 0.80
N GLU A 239 -16.30 6.81 0.41
CA GLU A 239 -16.30 8.28 0.33
C GLU A 239 -16.88 8.85 1.62
N THR A 240 -16.09 9.67 2.32
CA THR A 240 -16.49 10.33 3.58
C THR A 240 -16.49 11.83 3.34
N GLY A 241 -17.65 12.44 3.18
CA GLY A 241 -17.76 13.84 2.77
C GLY A 241 -17.13 14.06 1.38
N LYS A 242 -16.03 14.83 1.30
CA LYS A 242 -15.24 15.00 0.06
C LYS A 242 -14.00 14.09 0.03
N GLY A 243 -13.72 13.41 1.13
CA GLY A 243 -12.55 12.55 1.31
C GLY A 243 -12.76 11.21 0.64
N ARG A 244 -11.66 10.63 0.14
CA ARG A 244 -11.62 9.31 -0.48
C ARG A 244 -10.77 8.40 0.40
N VAL A 245 -11.39 7.35 0.92
CA VAL A 245 -10.75 6.37 1.80
C VAL A 245 -10.63 5.05 1.07
N HIS A 246 -9.44 4.46 1.03
CA HIS A 246 -9.20 3.10 0.61
C HIS A 246 -8.72 2.28 1.80
N VAL A 247 -9.24 1.07 1.95
CA VAL A 247 -8.72 0.09 2.90
C VAL A 247 -8.20 -1.12 2.14
N ASN A 248 -7.03 -1.58 2.52
CA ASN A 248 -6.40 -2.78 2.00
C ASN A 248 -5.95 -3.66 3.18
N ILE A 249 -6.56 -4.84 3.30
CA ILE A 249 -6.26 -5.78 4.39
C ILE A 249 -4.91 -6.48 4.19
N LEU A 250 -4.37 -6.58 2.99
CA LEU A 250 -3.05 -7.19 2.78
C LEU A 250 -1.95 -6.29 3.38
N GLY A 251 -0.84 -6.89 3.78
CA GLY A 251 0.30 -6.19 4.37
C GLY A 251 0.81 -6.78 5.69
N HIS A 252 0.44 -8.01 6.04
CA HIS A 252 1.00 -8.70 7.20
C HIS A 252 2.50 -8.88 7.04
N TYR A 253 2.93 -9.33 5.85
CA TYR A 253 4.33 -9.61 5.54
C TYR A 253 4.99 -8.53 4.69
N ASN A 254 6.28 -8.30 4.93
CA ASN A 254 7.08 -7.31 4.21
C ASN A 254 7.15 -7.58 2.69
N TRP A 255 7.10 -8.84 2.25
CA TRP A 255 7.13 -9.16 0.82
C TRP A 255 5.90 -8.67 0.07
N THR A 256 4.76 -8.49 0.73
CA THR A 256 3.56 -7.92 0.09
C THR A 256 3.84 -6.53 -0.45
N PHE A 257 4.60 -5.72 0.28
CA PHE A 257 4.99 -4.38 -0.15
C PHE A 257 6.05 -4.37 -1.26
N ASN A 258 6.66 -5.52 -1.55
CA ASN A 258 7.60 -5.72 -2.66
C ASN A 258 6.96 -6.44 -3.86
N ASP A 259 5.78 -7.04 -3.71
CA ASP A 259 5.05 -7.65 -4.81
C ASP A 259 4.58 -6.55 -5.79
N PRO A 260 4.95 -6.64 -7.09
CA PRO A 260 4.64 -5.58 -8.03
C PRO A 260 3.15 -5.45 -8.33
N LEU A 261 2.35 -6.53 -8.24
CA LEU A 261 0.90 -6.45 -8.41
C LEU A 261 0.23 -5.80 -7.19
N ALA A 262 0.71 -6.12 -5.98
CA ALA A 262 0.28 -5.42 -4.76
C ALA A 262 0.64 -3.92 -4.82
N ARG A 263 1.83 -3.57 -5.31
CA ARG A 263 2.23 -2.17 -5.55
C ARG A 263 1.32 -1.47 -6.55
N VAL A 264 0.90 -2.12 -7.64
CA VAL A 264 -0.08 -1.52 -8.58
C VAL A 264 -1.37 -1.16 -7.83
N LEU A 265 -1.93 -2.08 -7.04
CA LEU A 265 -3.18 -1.83 -6.29
C LEU A 265 -3.01 -0.68 -5.28
N LEU A 266 -1.96 -0.73 -4.47
CA LEU A 266 -1.68 0.27 -3.43
C LEU A 266 -1.38 1.64 -4.02
N PHE A 267 -0.59 1.72 -5.09
CA PHE A 267 -0.27 2.98 -5.72
C PHE A 267 -1.49 3.60 -6.43
N ARG A 268 -2.32 2.79 -7.09
CA ARG A 268 -3.59 3.27 -7.63
C ARG A 268 -4.52 3.76 -6.53
N ALA A 269 -4.56 3.09 -5.39
CA ALA A 269 -5.33 3.53 -4.22
C ALA A 269 -4.82 4.86 -3.66
N ILE A 270 -3.51 5.04 -3.50
CA ILE A 270 -2.90 6.31 -3.05
C ILE A 270 -3.23 7.44 -4.02
N ALA A 271 -3.07 7.21 -5.32
CA ALA A 271 -3.37 8.19 -6.36
C ALA A 271 -4.87 8.55 -6.38
N TRP A 272 -5.74 7.54 -6.34
CA TRP A 272 -7.19 7.74 -6.29
C TRP A 272 -7.59 8.52 -5.04
N ALA A 273 -7.08 8.14 -3.86
CA ALA A 273 -7.36 8.86 -2.61
C ALA A 273 -6.92 10.33 -2.69
N ALA A 274 -5.75 10.62 -3.28
CA ALA A 274 -5.24 11.97 -3.51
C ALA A 274 -6.01 12.77 -4.59
N GLY A 275 -6.93 12.14 -5.33
CA GLY A 275 -7.71 12.77 -6.40
C GLY A 275 -6.92 12.92 -7.70
N GLU A 276 -5.95 12.04 -7.92
CA GLU A 276 -5.06 12.04 -9.06
C GLU A 276 -5.36 10.88 -10.02
N PRO A 277 -4.86 10.96 -11.27
CA PRO A 277 -4.88 9.81 -12.17
C PRO A 277 -4.22 8.58 -11.53
N VAL A 278 -4.92 7.44 -11.53
CA VAL A 278 -4.47 6.22 -10.82
C VAL A 278 -3.13 5.68 -11.33
N ASP A 279 -2.74 6.05 -12.54
CA ASP A 279 -1.54 5.60 -13.22
C ASP A 279 -0.27 6.40 -12.88
N ARG A 280 -0.37 7.46 -12.07
CA ARG A 280 0.73 8.39 -11.80
C ARG A 280 2.00 7.75 -11.23
N PHE A 281 1.86 6.59 -10.59
CA PHE A 281 2.97 5.88 -9.93
C PHE A 281 3.42 4.63 -10.70
N ASN A 282 2.84 4.35 -11.88
CA ASN A 282 3.25 3.21 -12.71
C ASN A 282 4.77 3.17 -12.99
N PRO A 283 5.47 4.31 -13.24
CA PRO A 283 6.91 4.30 -13.52
C PRO A 283 7.78 3.72 -12.39
N ILE A 284 7.28 3.69 -11.15
CA ILE A 284 8.05 3.24 -9.97
C ILE A 284 7.58 1.88 -9.43
N VAL A 285 6.56 1.25 -10.03
CA VAL A 285 5.99 -0.03 -9.53
C VAL A 285 7.05 -1.11 -9.37
N ALA A 286 7.88 -1.31 -10.39
CA ALA A 286 8.91 -2.34 -10.41
C ALA A 286 10.26 -1.90 -9.81
N ALA A 287 10.37 -0.71 -9.21
CA ALA A 287 11.63 -0.20 -8.70
C ALA A 287 12.22 -1.14 -7.63
N GLY A 288 13.43 -1.65 -7.88
CA GLY A 288 14.14 -2.61 -7.04
C GLY A 288 13.60 -4.05 -7.10
N VAL A 289 12.45 -4.29 -7.75
CA VAL A 289 11.81 -5.60 -7.76
C VAL A 289 12.40 -6.46 -8.87
N THR A 290 12.76 -7.71 -8.54
CA THR A 290 13.12 -8.70 -9.55
C THR A 290 11.85 -9.29 -10.17
N LEU A 291 11.75 -9.26 -11.50
CA LEU A 291 10.71 -9.93 -12.28
C LEU A 291 11.30 -11.15 -12.99
N ARG A 292 10.55 -12.25 -13.05
CA ARG A 292 10.93 -13.44 -13.81
C ARG A 292 10.46 -13.40 -15.27
#